data_AF-A0A174CRM2-F1
#
_entry.id   AF-A0A174CRM2-F1
#
_cell.length_a   1.000
_cell.length_b   1.000
_cell.length_c   1.000
_cell.angle_alpha   90.00
_cell.angle_beta   90.00
_cell.angle_gamma   90.00
#
_symmetry.space_group_name_H-M   'P 1'
#
loop_
_entity.id
_entity.type
_entity.pdbx_description
1 polymer ?
#
loop_
_entity_poly.entity_id
_entity_poly.type
_entity_poly.pdbx_seq_one_letter_code
_entity_poly.pdbx_strand_id
1 'polypeptide(L)'
;MTAVQAYLADVGIKMEFELVEGDLATILWTAPADQTNGPRAVDWDICYAANAALSLHEYYDRYRTGSPTNSHTPEDAELNRLIDATNASADVNAQNEAFKELIKYENENLFTMALYYQPIFLITSDKIGDIQKGTPQFCINWGIQNWNVQ
;
A
#
# COMPACT_ATOMS: atom_id res chain seq x y z
N MET A 1 -9.87 6.72 -9.12
CA MET A 1 -10.77 5.64 -9.58
C MET A 1 -11.70 6.03 -10.72
N THR A 2 -12.34 7.20 -10.74
CA THR A 2 -13.20 7.63 -11.87
C THR A 2 -12.49 7.58 -13.23
N ALA A 3 -11.22 8.00 -13.31
CA ALA A 3 -10.43 7.86 -14.54
C ALA A 3 -10.24 6.39 -14.97
N VAL A 4 -9.98 5.49 -14.02
CA VAL A 4 -9.85 4.04 -14.29
C VAL A 4 -11.17 3.47 -14.82
N GLN A 5 -12.32 3.88 -14.28
CA GLN A 5 -13.63 3.48 -14.81
C GLN A 5 -13.85 3.95 -16.24
N ALA A 6 -13.46 5.19 -16.58
CA ALA A 6 -13.58 5.68 -17.95
C ALA A 6 -12.74 4.83 -18.92
N TYR A 7 -11.48 4.56 -18.59
CA TYR A 7 -10.60 3.74 -19.44
C TYR A 7 -11.07 2.30 -19.58
N LEU A 8 -11.61 1.70 -18.51
CA LEU A 8 -12.18 0.36 -18.57
C LEU A 8 -13.50 0.33 -19.36
N ALA A 9 -14.30 1.39 -19.29
CA ALA A 9 -15.52 1.53 -20.09
C ALA A 9 -15.23 1.60 -21.60
N ASP A 10 -14.12 2.25 -22.00
CA ASP A 10 -13.69 2.33 -23.42
C ASP A 10 -13.40 0.94 -24.03
N VAL A 11 -13.11 -0.06 -23.19
CA VAL A 11 -12.91 -1.47 -23.61
C VAL A 11 -14.08 -2.39 -23.20
N GLY A 12 -15.22 -1.81 -22.83
CA GLY A 12 -16.46 -2.54 -22.54
C GLY A 12 -16.58 -3.12 -21.13
N ILE A 13 -15.70 -2.75 -20.20
CA ILE A 13 -15.76 -3.18 -18.81
C ILE A 13 -16.56 -2.17 -17.98
N LYS A 14 -17.68 -2.61 -17.41
CA LYS A 14 -18.51 -1.81 -16.51
C LYS A 14 -18.05 -2.00 -15.06
N MET A 15 -17.61 -0.92 -14.42
CA MET A 15 -17.33 -0.92 -12.97
C MET A 15 -18.46 -0.26 -12.17
N GLU A 16 -18.77 -0.83 -11.02
CA GLU A 16 -19.64 -0.24 -10.00
C GLU A 16 -18.80 0.15 -8.78
N PHE A 17 -18.99 1.36 -8.26
CA PHE A 17 -18.20 1.88 -7.16
C PHE A 17 -19.00 1.88 -5.87
N GLU A 18 -18.32 1.43 -4.82
CA GLU A 18 -18.80 1.49 -3.45
C GLU A 18 -17.77 2.26 -2.62
N LEU A 19 -18.26 3.20 -1.81
CA LEU A 19 -17.43 3.82 -0.78
C LEU A 19 -17.28 2.82 0.36
N VAL A 20 -16.04 2.43 0.65
CA VAL A 20 -15.75 1.58 1.80
C VAL A 20 -15.71 2.45 3.06
N GLU A 21 -16.51 2.11 4.05
CA GLU A 21 -16.59 2.81 5.34
C GLU A 21 -16.37 1.83 6.52
N GLY A 22 -15.87 2.35 7.64
CA GLY A 22 -15.63 1.54 8.85
C GLY A 22 -14.17 1.12 9.03
N ASP A 23 -13.95 -0.12 9.48
CA ASP A 23 -12.61 -0.66 9.70
C ASP A 23 -11.94 -1.04 8.37
N LEU A 24 -11.33 -0.02 7.75
CA LEU A 24 -10.64 -0.16 6.46
C LEU A 24 -9.50 -1.18 6.53
N ALA A 25 -8.83 -1.35 7.68
CA ALA A 25 -7.72 -2.30 7.76
C ALA A 25 -8.19 -3.74 7.55
N THR A 26 -9.28 -4.11 8.23
CA THR A 26 -9.93 -5.42 8.04
C THR A 26 -10.49 -5.57 6.63
N ILE A 27 -11.24 -4.57 6.13
CA ILE A 27 -11.90 -4.66 4.82
C ILE A 27 -10.88 -4.76 3.66
N LEU A 28 -9.72 -4.12 3.79
CA LEU A 28 -8.71 -4.10 2.73
C LEU A 28 -7.76 -5.29 2.83
N TRP A 29 -7.39 -5.72 4.03
CA TRP A 29 -6.17 -6.51 4.24
C TRP A 29 -6.38 -7.88 4.88
N THR A 30 -7.61 -8.27 5.25
CA THR A 30 -7.83 -9.62 5.81
C THR A 30 -7.43 -10.70 4.82
N ALA A 31 -6.45 -11.51 5.22
CA ALA A 31 -6.07 -12.71 4.50
C ALA A 31 -7.16 -13.79 4.52
N PRO A 32 -7.34 -14.55 3.44
CA PRO A 32 -8.18 -15.75 3.45
C PRO A 32 -7.61 -16.81 4.40
N ALA A 33 -8.50 -17.63 4.97
CA ALA A 33 -8.10 -18.70 5.91
C ALA A 33 -7.19 -19.75 5.25
N ASP A 34 -7.34 -19.95 3.95
CA ASP A 34 -6.47 -20.75 3.09
C ASP A 34 -6.02 -19.85 1.93
N GLN A 35 -4.73 -19.48 1.90
CA GLN A 35 -4.16 -18.60 0.87
C GLN A 35 -3.80 -19.32 -0.44
N THR A 36 -3.92 -20.65 -0.45
CA THR A 36 -3.66 -21.47 -1.64
C THR A 36 -4.96 -21.72 -2.39
N ASN A 37 -6.00 -22.20 -1.71
CA ASN A 37 -7.26 -22.63 -2.33
C ASN A 37 -8.53 -22.05 -1.68
N GLY A 38 -8.38 -21.22 -0.65
CA GLY A 38 -9.50 -20.70 0.11
C GLY A 38 -10.30 -19.65 -0.65
N PRO A 39 -11.58 -19.44 -0.26
CA PRO A 39 -12.34 -18.30 -0.76
C PRO A 39 -11.69 -16.99 -0.31
N ARG A 40 -11.84 -15.94 -1.12
CA ARG A 40 -11.46 -14.58 -0.74
C ARG A 40 -12.10 -14.19 0.59
N ALA A 41 -11.37 -13.46 1.43
CA ALA A 41 -11.88 -12.88 2.67
C ALA A 41 -12.37 -11.42 2.51
N VAL A 42 -12.34 -10.91 1.28
CA VAL A 42 -12.77 -9.56 0.89
C VAL A 42 -13.80 -9.66 -0.23
N ASP A 43 -14.71 -8.69 -0.32
CA ASP A 43 -15.84 -8.75 -1.25
C ASP A 43 -15.66 -7.94 -2.55
N TRP A 44 -14.58 -7.17 -2.66
CA TRP A 44 -14.27 -6.36 -3.83
C TRP A 44 -13.47 -7.12 -4.89
N ASP A 45 -13.61 -6.70 -6.16
CA ASP A 45 -12.81 -7.22 -7.27
C ASP A 45 -11.56 -6.37 -7.52
N ILE A 46 -11.67 -5.05 -7.36
CA ILE A 46 -10.56 -4.09 -7.39
C ILE A 46 -10.76 -3.10 -6.25
N CYS A 47 -9.73 -2.88 -5.44
CA CYS A 47 -9.76 -1.88 -4.38
C CYS A 47 -8.70 -0.79 -4.56
N TYR A 48 -9.09 0.45 -4.30
CA TYR A 48 -8.16 1.56 -4.15
C TYR A 48 -7.70 1.62 -2.70
N ALA A 49 -6.42 1.29 -2.48
CA ALA A 49 -5.81 1.24 -1.16
C ALA A 49 -4.43 1.92 -1.17
N ALA A 50 -3.87 2.11 0.03
CA ALA A 50 -2.55 2.70 0.20
C ALA A 50 -1.72 1.91 1.23
N ASN A 51 -0.41 1.83 0.97
CA ASN A 51 0.55 1.16 1.84
C ASN A 51 1.53 2.20 2.38
N ALA A 52 1.51 2.43 3.70
CA ALA A 52 2.44 3.32 4.38
C ALA A 52 3.70 2.54 4.83
N ALA A 53 4.45 2.01 3.87
CA ALA A 53 5.63 1.20 4.13
C ALA A 53 6.83 2.06 4.56
N LEU A 54 7.55 1.61 5.60
CA LEU A 54 8.77 2.22 6.13
C LEU A 54 10.04 1.69 5.47
N SER A 55 9.94 0.57 4.75
CA SER A 55 11.04 -0.05 4.02
C SER A 55 10.57 -0.64 2.68
N LEU A 56 11.50 -0.97 1.79
CA LEU A 56 11.18 -1.66 0.55
C LEU A 56 10.59 -3.06 0.80
N HIS A 57 11.05 -3.74 1.85
CA HIS A 57 10.55 -5.07 2.25
C HIS A 57 9.06 -5.04 2.56
N GLU A 58 8.59 -4.04 3.30
CA GLU A 58 7.17 -3.92 3.68
C GLU A 58 6.22 -3.79 2.49
N TYR A 59 6.69 -3.30 1.33
CA TYR A 59 5.87 -3.28 0.11
C TYR A 59 5.59 -4.68 -0.43
N TYR A 60 6.50 -5.64 -0.24
CA TYR A 60 6.46 -6.94 -0.89
C TYR A 60 6.26 -8.13 0.04
N ASP A 61 6.83 -8.11 1.24
CA ASP A 61 6.67 -9.18 2.25
C ASP A 61 5.20 -9.47 2.54
N ARG A 62 4.35 -8.45 2.36
CA ARG A 62 2.91 -8.58 2.48
C ARG A 62 2.28 -9.56 1.50
N TYR A 63 2.89 -9.85 0.36
CA TYR A 63 2.38 -10.80 -0.63
C TYR A 63 2.97 -12.20 -0.45
N ARG A 64 3.93 -12.36 0.45
CA ARG A 64 4.49 -13.66 0.79
C ARG A 64 3.37 -14.55 1.35
N THR A 65 3.29 -15.79 0.88
CA THR A 65 2.34 -16.76 1.43
C THR A 65 2.58 -16.93 2.94
N GLY A 66 1.51 -16.89 3.72
CA GLY A 66 1.48 -16.83 5.18
C GLY A 66 1.31 -15.42 5.74
N SER A 67 1.42 -14.36 4.93
CA SER A 67 1.30 -12.99 5.41
C SER A 67 -0.15 -12.65 5.81
N PRO A 68 -0.39 -12.09 7.01
CA PRO A 68 -1.73 -11.80 7.49
C PRO A 68 -2.40 -10.63 6.76
N THR A 69 -1.65 -9.85 5.97
CA THR A 69 -2.13 -8.68 5.23
C THR A 69 -2.24 -8.91 3.73
N ASN A 70 -2.18 -10.17 3.28
CA ASN A 70 -2.39 -10.57 1.89
C ASN A 70 -3.85 -10.97 1.63
N SER A 71 -4.67 -10.03 1.18
CA SER A 71 -6.10 -10.25 0.95
C SER A 71 -6.45 -10.77 -0.45
N HIS A 72 -5.53 -10.68 -1.42
CA HIS A 72 -5.88 -10.82 -2.84
C HIS A 72 -4.86 -11.54 -3.72
N THR A 73 -3.61 -11.73 -3.27
CA THR A 73 -2.58 -12.42 -4.08
C THR A 73 -2.50 -13.88 -3.64
N PRO A 74 -2.92 -14.85 -4.48
CA PRO A 74 -2.80 -16.27 -4.15
C PRO A 74 -1.35 -16.70 -3.93
N GLU A 75 -1.17 -17.87 -3.31
CA GLU A 75 0.16 -18.50 -3.23
C GLU A 75 0.79 -18.66 -4.62
N ASP A 76 2.02 -18.16 -4.75
CA ASP A 76 2.88 -18.37 -5.91
C ASP A 76 4.30 -18.67 -5.43
N ALA A 77 4.83 -19.82 -5.84
CA ALA A 77 6.15 -20.29 -5.42
C ALA A 77 7.30 -19.41 -5.93
N GLU A 78 7.18 -18.83 -7.12
CA GLU A 78 8.18 -17.93 -7.69
C GLU A 78 8.14 -16.57 -6.98
N LEU A 79 6.95 -16.01 -6.74
CA LEU A 79 6.81 -14.79 -5.95
C LEU A 79 7.37 -14.98 -4.54
N ASN A 80 7.06 -16.11 -3.89
CA ASN A 80 7.61 -16.47 -2.58
C ASN A 80 9.15 -16.52 -2.61
N ARG A 81 9.73 -17.18 -3.62
CA ARG A 81 11.20 -17.26 -3.80
C ARG A 81 11.83 -15.88 -3.99
N LEU A 82 11.21 -15.02 -4.79
CA LEU A 82 11.69 -13.67 -5.07
C LEU A 82 11.64 -12.79 -3.80
N ILE A 83 10.57 -12.86 -3.02
CA ILE A 83 10.46 -12.16 -1.74
C ILE A 83 11.47 -12.69 -0.71
N ASP A 84 11.64 -14.02 -0.62
CA ASP A 84 12.64 -14.61 0.28
C ASP A 84 14.06 -14.14 -0.08
N ALA A 85 14.35 -13.92 -1.36
CA ALA A 85 15.64 -13.42 -1.83
C ALA A 85 15.92 -11.97 -1.39
N THR A 86 14.91 -11.09 -1.29
CA THR A 86 15.11 -9.71 -0.81
C THR A 86 15.48 -9.65 0.68
N ASN A 87 15.12 -10.70 1.43
CA ASN A 87 15.36 -10.85 2.86
C ASN A 87 16.62 -11.67 3.18
N ALA A 88 17.27 -12.27 2.17
CA ALA A 88 18.35 -13.23 2.36
C ALA A 88 19.71 -12.63 2.76
N SER A 89 19.88 -11.31 2.59
CA SER A 89 21.16 -10.62 2.84
C SER A 89 20.94 -9.22 3.40
N ALA A 90 21.87 -8.76 4.23
CA ALA A 90 21.98 -7.36 4.67
C ALA A 90 22.88 -6.51 3.74
N ASP A 91 23.51 -7.12 2.72
CA ASP A 91 24.29 -6.40 1.72
C ASP A 91 23.35 -5.64 0.77
N VAL A 92 23.53 -4.33 0.69
CA VAL A 92 22.65 -3.42 -0.07
C VAL A 92 22.68 -3.73 -1.57
N ASN A 93 23.83 -4.13 -2.13
CA ASN A 93 23.92 -4.44 -3.54
C ASN A 93 23.17 -5.73 -3.87
N ALA A 94 23.32 -6.76 -3.04
CA ALA A 94 22.56 -8.00 -3.16
C ALA A 94 21.04 -7.75 -3.04
N GLN A 95 20.61 -6.94 -2.06
CA GLN A 95 19.20 -6.56 -1.92
C GLN A 95 18.67 -5.84 -3.16
N ASN A 96 19.42 -4.87 -3.69
CA ASN A 96 19.01 -4.12 -4.88
C ASN A 96 18.82 -5.03 -6.10
N GLU A 97 19.69 -6.02 -6.32
CA GLU A 97 19.50 -6.98 -7.40
C GLU A 97 18.27 -7.87 -7.17
N ALA A 98 18.05 -8.36 -5.95
CA ALA A 98 16.85 -9.13 -5.62
C ALA A 98 15.55 -8.33 -5.84
N PHE A 99 15.51 -7.06 -5.42
CA PHE A 99 14.36 -6.19 -5.67
C PHE A 99 14.12 -5.93 -7.15
N LYS A 100 15.18 -5.79 -7.97
CA LYS A 100 15.02 -5.63 -9.43
C LYS A 100 14.36 -6.84 -10.07
N GLU A 101 14.70 -8.06 -9.63
CA GLU A 101 14.06 -9.28 -10.13
C GLU A 101 12.59 -9.35 -9.70
N LEU A 102 12.30 -9.06 -8.44
CA LEU A 102 10.94 -9.03 -7.91
C LEU A 102 10.05 -7.99 -8.63
N ILE A 103 10.57 -6.78 -8.87
CA ILE A 103 9.87 -5.72 -9.60
C ILE A 103 9.56 -6.15 -11.04
N LYS A 104 10.46 -6.88 -11.72
CA LYS A 104 10.16 -7.40 -13.07
C LYS A 104 8.97 -8.36 -13.03
N TYR A 105 8.99 -9.30 -12.09
CA TYR A 105 7.89 -10.24 -11.91
C TYR A 105 6.57 -9.52 -11.59
N GLU A 106 6.59 -8.51 -10.70
CA GLU A 106 5.40 -7.68 -10.42
C GLU A 106 4.86 -7.01 -11.68
N ASN A 107 5.73 -6.41 -12.51
CA ASN A 107 5.30 -5.75 -13.75
C ASN A 107 4.73 -6.73 -14.80
N GLU A 108 5.21 -7.97 -14.82
CA GLU A 108 4.72 -9.01 -15.73
C GLU A 108 3.38 -9.62 -15.27
N ASN A 109 3.14 -9.70 -13.96
CA ASN A 109 1.96 -10.38 -13.39
C ASN A 109 0.87 -9.42 -12.87
N LEU A 110 1.22 -8.17 -12.58
CA LEU A 110 0.33 -7.05 -12.24
C LEU A 110 -0.71 -7.35 -11.13
N PHE A 111 -0.30 -8.02 -10.05
CA PHE A 111 -1.18 -8.27 -8.89
C PHE A 111 -1.49 -7.00 -8.08
N THR A 112 -0.76 -5.92 -8.33
CA THR A 112 -1.05 -4.57 -7.82
C THR A 112 -0.61 -3.53 -8.85
N MET A 113 -1.15 -2.32 -8.76
CA MET A 113 -0.80 -1.22 -9.64
C MET A 113 -0.49 0.03 -8.81
N ALA A 114 0.78 0.41 -8.78
CA ALA A 114 1.20 1.65 -8.14
C ALA A 114 0.68 2.86 -8.93
N LEU A 115 -0.26 3.62 -8.34
CA LEU A 115 -0.83 4.80 -8.99
C LEU A 115 0.04 6.05 -8.78
N TYR A 116 0.49 6.29 -7.54
CA TYR A 116 1.33 7.41 -7.17
C TYR A 116 1.86 7.25 -5.74
N TYR A 117 2.95 7.95 -5.42
CA TYR A 117 3.33 8.22 -4.02
C TYR A 117 2.47 9.36 -3.48
N GLN A 118 1.72 9.09 -2.40
CA GLN A 118 0.78 10.06 -1.87
C GLN A 118 1.50 11.31 -1.36
N PRO A 119 1.24 12.51 -1.91
CA PRO A 119 1.78 13.74 -1.37
C PRO A 119 1.14 14.04 -0.02
N ILE A 120 1.95 14.46 0.95
CA ILE A 120 1.48 14.94 2.24
C ILE A 120 1.54 16.47 2.23
N PHE A 121 0.39 17.11 2.47
CA PHE A 121 0.30 18.56 2.54
C PHE A 121 0.37 19.02 3.99
N LEU A 122 1.36 19.86 4.30
CA LEU A 122 1.40 20.59 5.57
C LEU A 122 0.62 21.89 5.40
N ILE A 123 -0.47 22.04 6.16
CA ILE A 123 -1.31 23.24 6.13
C ILE A 123 -0.99 24.08 7.37
N THR A 124 -0.69 25.36 7.16
CA THR A 124 -0.42 26.34 8.23
C THR A 124 -1.36 27.53 8.12
N SER A 125 -1.67 28.16 9.24
CA SER A 125 -2.49 29.38 9.32
C SER A 125 -1.64 30.58 9.72
N ASP A 126 -1.86 31.73 9.08
CA ASP A 126 -1.24 33.01 9.45
C ASP A 126 -1.76 33.56 10.80
N LYS A 127 -2.90 33.05 11.27
CA LYS A 127 -3.46 33.37 12.59
C LYS A 127 -2.88 32.56 13.73
N ILE A 128 -2.12 31.50 13.44
CA ILE A 128 -1.46 30.73 14.48
C ILE A 128 -0.04 31.29 14.58
N GLY A 129 0.36 31.69 15.79
CA GLY A 129 1.70 32.22 16.06
C GLY A 129 2.83 31.26 15.71
N ASP A 130 4.06 31.59 16.11
CA ASP A 130 5.23 30.77 15.76
C ASP A 130 5.14 29.37 16.41
N ILE A 131 4.84 28.36 15.59
CA ILE A 131 4.75 26.95 16.00
C ILE A 131 5.92 26.16 15.44
N GLN A 132 6.37 25.17 16.21
CA GLN A 132 7.35 24.21 15.71
C GLN A 132 6.71 23.39 14.58
N LYS A 133 7.19 23.60 13.35
CA LYS A 133 6.71 22.85 12.18
C LYS A 133 7.14 21.39 12.30
N GLY A 134 6.20 20.47 12.08
CA GLY A 134 6.50 19.05 11.94
C GLY A 134 7.27 18.75 10.65
N THR A 135 7.67 17.49 10.49
CA THR A 135 8.10 16.98 9.18
C THR A 135 6.88 16.45 8.41
N PRO A 136 6.99 16.18 7.11
CA PRO A 136 5.92 15.53 6.35
C PRO A 136 5.48 14.17 6.90
N GLN A 137 6.29 13.51 7.74
CA GLN A 137 5.98 12.20 8.33
C GLN A 137 5.44 12.30 9.76
N PHE A 138 5.95 13.22 10.57
CA PHE A 138 5.61 13.31 11.99
C PHE A 138 5.46 14.76 12.44
N CYS A 139 4.38 15.05 13.15
CA CYS A 139 4.31 16.26 13.97
C CYS A 139 5.02 15.97 15.30
N ILE A 140 6.24 16.50 15.42
CA ILE A 140 7.20 16.16 16.48
C ILE A 140 6.81 16.76 17.83
N ASN A 141 6.05 17.86 17.81
CA ASN A 141 5.52 18.52 19.01
C ASN A 141 4.33 19.40 18.63
N TRP A 142 3.11 18.91 18.87
CA TRP A 142 1.90 19.66 18.54
C TRP A 142 1.76 20.91 19.41
N GLY A 143 1.96 20.78 20.74
CA GLY A 143 1.89 21.91 21.67
C GLY A 143 0.64 22.79 21.53
N ILE A 144 -0.49 22.24 21.02
CA ILE A 144 -1.68 23.01 20.62
C ILE A 144 -2.20 23.89 21.76
N GLN A 145 -2.10 23.40 23.00
CA GLN A 145 -2.51 24.14 24.19
C GLN A 145 -1.74 25.45 24.41
N ASN A 146 -0.57 25.60 23.77
CA ASN A 146 0.27 26.80 23.84
C ASN A 146 0.17 27.66 22.57
N TRP A 147 -0.70 27.31 21.63
CA TRP A 147 -0.85 28.08 20.40
C TRP A 147 -1.53 29.41 20.70
N ASN A 148 -0.86 30.50 20.34
CA ASN A 148 -1.43 31.83 20.40
C ASN A 148 -2.11 32.15 19.07
N VAL A 149 -3.37 32.56 19.14
CA VAL A 149 -4.11 33.08 17.98
C VAL A 149 -3.80 34.58 17.86
N GLN A 150 -3.34 35.01 16.68
CA GLN A 150 -3.08 36.42 16.34
C GLN A 150 -4.33 37.12 15.80
#